data_AF-A0A9Q0KYW6-F1
#
_entry.id   AF-A0A9Q0KYW6-F1
#
_cell.length_a   1.000
_cell.length_b   1.000
_cell.length_c   1.000
_cell.angle_alpha   90.00
_cell.angle_beta   90.00
_cell.angle_gamma   90.00
#
_symmetry.space_group_name_H-M   'P 1'
#
loop_
_entity.id
_entity.type
_entity.pdbx_description
1 polymer ?
#
loop_
_entity_poly.entity_id
_entity_poly.type
_entity_poly.pdbx_seq_one_letter_code
_entity_poly.pdbx_strand_id
1 'polypeptide(L)'
;MAPAKKFAMLMMFFALVNTPINAYSTEKDFVRCESTVKKWAASSLDAEVKEDRHTLRDLLFFLHIPRTGGRTYFHCFLKKLYTSHLECPRSYDKLRFDPSKPNCRLMVTHDDYSMVSKLPKERTSVVTILRNPVDRVFSAYEFSVEVAARFLVHPNLTSATKMTGRIRIKNNEVSTLDIWPWKYLVPWMREDLFARRDARKHGEFSAIGESNDSYDMEDIVMPLSEFINDPVAHEIIHNGATLQVAGLTNNSYSPESHEVRHCVRKYQALGEYVLEVAKKRLDNMLYVGLTEDHRESGTMFGNVVGLQVISQLQPLSSNMEQAEKNKSDMSSSFQNHQPDSNYLLNSTNDQKAAENVGTTNENMTVGKLMEAYETCISNLRKAQSRRRSMSLKKISPVNFSKEARLQVPDVVLQQMVSLNNLDVELYKYAQGIFAQQRKRLMQKSVEAERQVSTFSSSYGINLWTVLSLGITVFLLLVLLFFFVNARRRILKVKV
;
A
#
# COMPACT_ATOMS: atom_id res chain seq x y z
N MET A 1 -23.50 59.30 36.14
CA MET A 1 -22.42 58.32 36.43
C MET A 1 -22.86 57.00 37.07
N ALA A 2 -24.07 56.88 37.65
CA ALA A 2 -24.54 55.63 38.28
C ALA A 2 -24.93 54.46 37.33
N PRO A 3 -25.47 54.65 36.10
CA PRO A 3 -25.93 53.53 35.27
C PRO A 3 -24.78 52.77 34.58
N ALA A 4 -23.68 53.46 34.24
CA ALA A 4 -22.50 52.84 33.60
C ALA A 4 -21.77 51.85 34.53
N LYS A 5 -21.72 52.13 35.84
CA LYS A 5 -21.13 51.21 36.83
C LYS A 5 -21.94 49.93 37.01
N LYS A 6 -23.28 50.02 36.95
CA LYS A 6 -24.16 48.83 37.03
C LYS A 6 -24.04 47.94 35.80
N PHE A 7 -23.89 48.52 34.61
CA PHE A 7 -23.72 47.76 33.37
C PHE A 7 -22.35 47.07 33.30
N ALA A 8 -21.27 47.75 33.72
CA ALA A 8 -19.94 47.17 33.81
C ALA A 8 -19.85 46.03 34.83
N MET A 9 -20.53 46.16 35.98
CA MET A 9 -20.59 45.12 36.99
C MET A 9 -21.38 43.90 36.50
N LEU A 10 -22.49 44.10 35.76
CA LEU A 10 -23.26 43.02 35.14
C LEU A 10 -22.45 42.25 34.08
N MET A 11 -21.70 42.96 33.23
CA MET A 11 -20.81 42.34 32.23
C MET A 11 -19.66 41.56 32.89
N MET A 12 -19.13 42.05 34.01
CA MET A 12 -18.10 41.35 34.78
C MET A 12 -18.66 40.08 35.43
N PHE A 13 -19.90 40.11 35.95
CA PHE A 13 -20.59 38.90 36.45
C PHE A 13 -20.88 37.89 35.33
N PHE A 14 -21.30 38.32 34.14
CA PHE A 14 -21.47 37.41 32.99
C PHE A 14 -20.16 36.78 32.50
N ALA A 15 -19.03 37.50 32.60
CA ALA A 15 -17.70 36.96 32.29
C ALA A 15 -17.20 35.95 33.35
N LEU A 16 -17.51 36.19 34.64
CA LEU A 16 -17.13 35.30 35.75
C LEU A 16 -17.98 34.04 35.87
N VAL A 17 -19.23 34.04 35.38
CA VAL A 17 -20.11 32.85 35.45
C VAL A 17 -19.93 31.93 34.23
N ASN A 18 -19.53 32.45 33.07
CA ASN A 18 -19.31 31.65 31.85
C ASN A 18 -17.92 30.99 31.73
N THR A 19 -16.94 31.43 32.53
CA THR A 19 -15.57 30.91 32.49
C THR A 19 -15.38 29.59 33.29
N PRO A 20 -15.91 29.41 34.51
CA PRO A 20 -15.69 28.18 35.28
C PRO A 20 -16.53 26.99 34.78
N ILE A 21 -17.72 27.22 34.21
CA ILE A 21 -18.59 26.14 33.69
C ILE A 21 -17.97 25.50 32.43
N ASN A 22 -17.38 26.31 31.55
CA ASN A 22 -16.68 25.81 30.36
C ASN A 22 -15.35 25.11 30.71
N ALA A 23 -14.61 25.60 31.70
CA ALA A 23 -13.39 24.94 32.19
C ALA A 23 -13.70 23.57 32.83
N TYR A 24 -14.72 23.48 33.67
CA TYR A 24 -15.13 22.23 34.30
C TYR A 24 -15.69 21.21 33.30
N SER A 25 -16.44 21.67 32.29
CA SER A 25 -16.95 20.81 31.22
C SER A 25 -15.84 20.29 30.31
N THR A 26 -14.78 21.07 30.08
CA THR A 26 -13.62 20.65 29.26
C THR A 26 -12.72 19.68 30.01
N GLU A 27 -12.51 19.86 31.32
CA GLU A 27 -11.76 18.92 32.15
C GLU A 27 -12.45 17.55 32.23
N LYS A 28 -13.76 17.51 32.50
CA LYS A 28 -14.54 16.27 32.48
C LYS A 28 -14.51 15.57 31.13
N ASP A 29 -14.60 16.34 30.05
CA ASP A 29 -14.56 15.80 28.70
C ASP A 29 -13.18 15.25 28.35
N PHE A 30 -12.10 15.91 28.77
CA PHE A 30 -10.74 15.39 28.64
C PHE A 30 -10.57 14.07 29.41
N VAL A 31 -10.98 14.00 30.67
CA VAL A 31 -10.89 12.77 31.49
C VAL A 31 -11.67 11.62 30.85
N ARG A 32 -12.88 11.88 30.32
CA ARG A 32 -13.63 10.88 29.56
C ARG A 32 -12.84 10.41 28.34
N CYS A 33 -12.34 11.35 27.54
CA CYS A 33 -11.57 11.03 26.34
C CYS A 33 -10.30 10.25 26.64
N GLU A 34 -9.56 10.65 27.66
CA GLU A 34 -8.36 9.96 28.12
C GLU A 34 -8.68 8.52 28.54
N SER A 35 -9.74 8.32 29.33
CA SER A 35 -10.20 6.99 29.72
C SER A 35 -10.60 6.13 28.52
N THR A 36 -11.36 6.68 27.56
CA THR A 36 -11.77 5.98 26.33
C THR A 36 -10.55 5.55 25.52
N VAL A 37 -9.60 6.47 25.27
CA VAL A 37 -8.41 6.19 24.47
C VAL A 37 -7.49 5.18 25.16
N LYS A 38 -7.22 5.33 26.45
CA LYS A 38 -6.37 4.40 27.21
C LYS A 38 -6.96 2.99 27.24
N LYS A 39 -8.26 2.86 27.47
CA LYS A 39 -8.95 1.57 27.48
C LYS A 39 -8.87 0.88 26.12
N TRP A 40 -9.12 1.62 25.05
CA TRP A 40 -9.00 1.12 23.67
C TRP A 40 -7.56 0.72 23.32
N ALA A 41 -6.57 1.50 23.78
CA ALA A 41 -5.17 1.20 23.52
C ALA A 41 -4.73 -0.08 24.26
N ALA A 42 -5.08 -0.22 25.53
CA ALA A 42 -4.79 -1.43 26.31
C ALA A 42 -5.39 -2.69 25.66
N SER A 43 -6.68 -2.65 25.30
CA SER A 43 -7.34 -3.78 24.64
C SER A 43 -6.76 -4.13 23.26
N SER A 44 -6.24 -3.13 22.55
CA SER A 44 -5.57 -3.32 21.26
C SER A 44 -4.17 -3.95 21.38
N LEU A 45 -3.47 -3.71 22.50
CA LEU A 45 -2.10 -4.19 22.74
C LEU A 45 -2.08 -5.60 23.35
N ASP A 46 -3.07 -5.97 24.16
CA ASP A 46 -3.18 -7.29 24.81
C ASP A 46 -3.48 -8.44 23.84
N ALA A 47 -3.84 -8.13 22.59
CA ALA A 47 -4.01 -9.10 21.52
C ALA A 47 -2.65 -9.63 21.01
N GLU A 48 -1.89 -10.31 21.87
CA GLU A 48 -0.63 -10.94 21.49
C GLU A 48 -0.86 -12.16 20.59
N VAL A 49 -0.33 -12.08 19.37
CA VAL A 49 -0.10 -13.27 18.55
C VAL A 49 1.31 -13.77 18.84
N LYS A 50 1.39 -14.90 19.56
CA LYS A 50 2.66 -15.58 19.94
C LYS A 50 3.36 -16.31 18.79
N GLU A 51 2.77 -16.31 17.60
CA GLU A 51 3.27 -17.06 16.44
C GLU A 51 4.32 -16.30 15.64
N ASP A 52 5.08 -17.02 14.81
CA ASP A 52 6.07 -16.44 13.90
C ASP A 52 5.41 -15.47 12.91
N ARG A 53 5.75 -14.19 13.06
CA ARG A 53 5.20 -13.06 12.29
C ARG A 53 5.79 -12.99 10.88
N HIS A 54 6.85 -13.75 10.59
CA HIS A 54 7.55 -13.72 9.32
C HIS A 54 7.12 -14.82 8.34
N THR A 55 6.21 -15.69 8.78
CA THR A 55 5.61 -16.73 7.95
C THR A 55 4.26 -16.25 7.42
N LEU A 56 4.10 -16.31 6.10
CA LEU A 56 2.88 -16.00 5.38
C LEU A 56 1.77 -16.98 5.78
N ARG A 57 0.63 -16.44 6.19
CA ARG A 57 -0.60 -17.17 6.45
C ARG A 57 -1.44 -17.27 5.19
N ASP A 58 -2.55 -18.00 5.29
CA ASP A 58 -3.38 -18.33 4.15
C ASP A 58 -3.98 -17.13 3.40
N LEU A 59 -4.38 -16.08 4.13
CA LEU A 59 -4.89 -14.84 3.57
C LEU A 59 -3.84 -13.73 3.72
N LEU A 60 -3.45 -13.13 2.59
CA LEU A 60 -2.65 -11.91 2.58
C LEU A 60 -3.57 -10.68 2.50
N PHE A 61 -3.55 -9.86 3.56
CA PHE A 61 -4.18 -8.55 3.57
C PHE A 61 -3.14 -7.46 3.29
N PHE A 62 -3.23 -6.82 2.14
CA PHE A 62 -2.48 -5.61 1.85
C PHE A 62 -3.27 -4.38 2.33
N LEU A 63 -2.86 -3.85 3.48
CA LEU A 63 -3.32 -2.57 4.00
C LEU A 63 -2.74 -1.45 3.13
N HIS A 64 -3.48 -1.04 2.11
CA HIS A 64 -2.99 -0.09 1.12
C HIS A 64 -3.24 1.34 1.59
N ILE A 65 -2.19 1.94 2.15
CA ILE A 65 -2.20 3.34 2.56
C ILE A 65 -2.18 4.23 1.30
N PRO A 66 -3.11 5.19 1.15
CA PRO A 66 -3.14 6.05 -0.03
C PRO A 66 -1.83 6.81 -0.23
N ARG A 67 -1.39 6.87 -1.50
CA ARG A 67 -0.23 7.64 -1.97
C ARG A 67 1.15 7.13 -1.51
N THR A 68 1.25 5.87 -1.09
CA THR A 68 2.51 5.18 -0.75
C THR A 68 3.01 4.21 -1.84
N GLY A 69 2.54 4.38 -3.08
CA GLY A 69 2.94 3.52 -4.20
C GLY A 69 2.27 2.14 -4.22
N GLY A 70 1.26 1.88 -3.38
CA GLY A 70 0.61 0.57 -3.32
C GLY A 70 -0.09 0.12 -4.61
N ARG A 71 -0.50 1.04 -5.50
CA ARG A 71 -0.95 0.68 -6.86
C ARG A 71 0.14 -0.09 -7.63
N THR A 72 1.40 0.28 -7.48
CA THR A 72 2.51 -0.44 -8.10
C THR A 72 2.65 -1.84 -7.51
N TYR A 73 2.63 -1.98 -6.18
CA TYR A 73 2.71 -3.29 -5.52
C TYR A 73 1.55 -4.20 -5.90
N PHE A 74 0.32 -3.67 -5.90
CA PHE A 74 -0.85 -4.44 -6.29
C PHE A 74 -0.73 -4.94 -7.74
N HIS A 75 -0.56 -4.02 -8.69
CA HIS A 75 -0.60 -4.39 -10.11
C HIS A 75 0.64 -5.14 -10.60
N CYS A 76 1.84 -4.79 -10.10
CA CYS A 76 3.09 -5.32 -10.62
C CYS A 76 3.63 -6.52 -9.83
N PHE A 77 3.25 -6.69 -8.56
CA PHE A 77 3.57 -7.91 -7.79
C PHE A 77 2.35 -8.78 -7.58
N LEU A 78 1.35 -8.27 -6.85
CA LEU A 78 0.28 -9.12 -6.32
C LEU A 78 -0.59 -9.74 -7.43
N LYS A 79 -0.93 -9.00 -8.48
CA LYS A 79 -1.64 -9.56 -9.65
C LYS A 79 -0.80 -10.51 -10.53
N LYS A 80 0.52 -10.59 -10.29
CA LYS A 80 1.40 -11.59 -10.91
C LYS A 80 1.52 -12.86 -10.08
N LEU A 81 1.28 -12.73 -8.77
CA LEU A 81 1.35 -13.82 -7.80
C LEU A 81 0.00 -14.52 -7.58
N TYR A 82 -1.08 -13.75 -7.53
CA TYR A 82 -2.43 -14.23 -7.29
C TYR A 82 -3.26 -14.12 -8.57
N THR A 83 -3.89 -15.22 -8.96
CA THR A 83 -4.90 -15.28 -10.02
C THR A 83 -6.17 -14.54 -9.58
N SER A 84 -7.00 -14.14 -10.55
CA SER A 84 -8.25 -13.40 -10.29
C SER A 84 -9.22 -14.14 -9.37
N HIS A 85 -9.24 -15.47 -9.39
CA HIS A 85 -10.10 -16.27 -8.50
C HIS A 85 -9.61 -16.30 -7.05
N LEU A 86 -8.33 -15.98 -6.79
CA LEU A 86 -7.77 -15.85 -5.44
C LEU A 86 -7.92 -14.43 -4.88
N GLU A 87 -8.29 -13.43 -5.71
CA GLU A 87 -8.61 -12.08 -5.24
C GLU A 87 -9.96 -12.08 -4.54
N CYS A 88 -10.01 -11.55 -3.31
CA CYS A 88 -11.27 -11.39 -2.59
C CYS A 88 -12.19 -10.38 -3.30
N PRO A 89 -13.53 -10.53 -3.21
CA PRO A 89 -14.46 -9.59 -3.78
C PRO A 89 -14.17 -8.15 -3.33
N ARG A 90 -14.12 -7.23 -4.28
CA ARG A 90 -13.82 -5.83 -3.98
C ARG A 90 -14.92 -5.21 -3.13
N SER A 91 -14.51 -4.52 -2.07
CA SER A 91 -15.39 -3.88 -1.10
C SER A 91 -14.67 -2.63 -0.60
N TYR A 92 -14.97 -1.47 -1.18
CA TYR A 92 -14.26 -0.20 -0.89
C TYR A 92 -15.03 0.75 0.03
N ASP A 93 -16.26 0.38 0.39
CA ASP A 93 -17.16 1.14 1.26
C ASP A 93 -17.61 0.34 2.49
N LYS A 94 -17.99 -0.92 2.29
CA LYS A 94 -18.31 -1.90 3.34
C LYS A 94 -17.91 -3.28 2.87
N LEU A 95 -17.51 -4.15 3.79
CA LEU A 95 -17.29 -5.56 3.49
C LEU A 95 -18.62 -6.22 3.09
N ARG A 96 -18.76 -6.59 1.81
CA ARG A 96 -19.99 -7.20 1.23
C ARG A 96 -19.86 -8.70 0.97
N PHE A 97 -18.80 -9.33 1.48
CA PHE A 97 -18.60 -10.76 1.39
C PHE A 97 -18.29 -11.32 2.77
N ASP A 98 -18.50 -12.63 2.93
CA ASP A 98 -18.15 -13.35 4.14
C ASP A 98 -16.67 -13.79 4.05
N PRO A 99 -15.76 -13.16 4.81
CA PRO A 99 -14.33 -13.47 4.77
C PRO A 99 -13.99 -14.81 5.44
N SER A 100 -14.95 -15.45 6.11
CA SER A 100 -14.78 -16.81 6.64
C SER A 100 -14.90 -17.89 5.55
N LYS A 101 -15.41 -17.53 4.36
CA LYS A 101 -15.52 -18.44 3.21
C LYS A 101 -14.19 -18.49 2.45
N PRO A 102 -13.56 -19.67 2.30
CA PRO A 102 -12.14 -19.82 1.95
C PRO A 102 -11.79 -19.59 0.47
N ASN A 103 -12.63 -18.93 -0.30
CA ASN A 103 -12.47 -18.90 -1.76
C ASN A 103 -11.46 -17.84 -2.25
N CYS A 104 -10.89 -17.03 -1.35
CA CYS A 104 -9.91 -16.01 -1.72
C CYS A 104 -8.73 -15.97 -0.74
N ARG A 105 -7.55 -15.59 -1.25
CA ARG A 105 -6.26 -15.56 -0.53
C ARG A 105 -5.58 -14.19 -0.57
N LEU A 106 -6.15 -13.21 -1.28
CA LEU A 106 -5.62 -11.85 -1.36
C LEU A 106 -6.73 -10.82 -1.15
N MET A 107 -6.56 -9.95 -0.16
CA MET A 107 -7.40 -8.77 0.05
C MET A 107 -6.55 -7.51 -0.05
N VAL A 108 -6.99 -6.54 -0.87
CA VAL A 108 -6.33 -5.24 -1.02
C VAL A 108 -7.37 -4.14 -0.96
N THR A 109 -7.25 -3.25 0.02
CA THR A 109 -8.20 -2.16 0.21
C THR A 109 -7.53 -0.94 0.85
N HIS A 110 -8.15 0.22 0.68
CA HIS A 110 -7.83 1.43 1.43
C HIS A 110 -8.61 1.52 2.76
N ASP A 111 -9.36 0.49 3.15
CA ASP A 111 -9.87 0.41 4.52
C ASP A 111 -8.70 0.48 5.53
N ASP A 112 -9.03 0.73 6.78
CA ASP A 112 -8.04 0.74 7.85
C ASP A 112 -7.90 -0.63 8.53
N TYR A 113 -6.97 -0.72 9.49
CA TYR A 113 -6.68 -1.97 10.18
C TYR A 113 -7.87 -2.53 10.96
N SER A 114 -8.94 -1.76 11.23
CA SER A 114 -10.15 -2.32 11.86
C SER A 114 -10.79 -3.41 11.01
N MET A 115 -10.50 -3.46 9.70
CA MET A 115 -10.89 -4.55 8.80
C MET A 115 -10.41 -5.92 9.31
N VAL A 116 -9.26 -6.00 9.99
CA VAL A 116 -8.73 -7.25 10.54
C VAL A 116 -9.71 -7.90 11.53
N SER A 117 -10.57 -7.12 12.19
CA SER A 117 -11.64 -7.67 13.07
C SER A 117 -12.67 -8.50 12.32
N LYS A 118 -12.79 -8.32 11.00
CA LYS A 118 -13.66 -9.09 10.13
C LYS A 118 -12.94 -10.29 9.51
N LEU A 119 -11.61 -10.32 9.50
CA LEU A 119 -10.84 -11.39 8.87
C LEU A 119 -10.51 -12.50 9.87
N PRO A 120 -10.30 -13.76 9.42
CA PRO A 120 -9.87 -14.84 10.31
C PRO A 120 -8.44 -14.54 10.81
N LYS A 121 -8.31 -14.12 12.08
CA LYS A 121 -7.07 -13.57 12.64
C LYS A 121 -5.90 -14.54 12.51
N GLU A 122 -6.12 -15.81 12.81
CA GLU A 122 -5.14 -16.90 12.78
C GLU A 122 -4.66 -17.21 11.36
N ARG A 123 -5.42 -16.81 10.33
CA ARG A 123 -5.11 -17.07 8.91
C ARG A 123 -4.69 -15.83 8.14
N THR A 124 -4.60 -14.65 8.77
CA THR A 124 -4.36 -13.39 8.05
C THR A 124 -2.96 -12.85 8.31
N SER A 125 -2.15 -12.70 7.27
CA SER A 125 -0.91 -11.92 7.28
C SER A 125 -1.18 -10.54 6.72
N VAL A 126 -0.65 -9.50 7.38
CA VAL A 126 -0.82 -8.11 6.93
C VAL A 126 0.50 -7.58 6.37
N VAL A 127 0.42 -6.84 5.27
CA VAL A 127 1.55 -6.07 4.73
C VAL A 127 1.13 -4.63 4.47
N THR A 128 2.08 -3.70 4.54
CA THR A 128 1.83 -2.31 4.17
C THR A 128 3.07 -1.63 3.58
N ILE A 129 2.86 -0.48 2.95
CA ILE A 129 3.92 0.39 2.45
C ILE A 129 3.67 1.80 2.99
N LEU A 130 4.70 2.40 3.57
CA LEU A 130 4.69 3.75 4.12
C LEU A 130 5.47 4.72 3.23
N ARG A 131 5.31 6.00 3.52
CA ARG A 131 5.92 7.11 2.79
C ARG A 131 6.23 8.23 3.76
N ASN A 132 7.26 9.01 3.47
CA ASN A 132 7.55 10.26 4.17
C ASN A 132 6.25 11.11 4.25
N PRO A 133 5.87 11.59 5.45
CA PRO A 133 4.55 12.21 5.64
C PRO A 133 4.34 13.48 4.81
N VAL A 134 5.36 14.34 4.71
CA VAL A 134 5.29 15.59 3.92
C VAL A 134 5.09 15.25 2.44
N ASP A 135 5.88 14.33 1.93
CA ASP A 135 5.76 13.85 0.54
C ASP A 135 4.42 13.15 0.27
N ARG A 136 3.83 12.49 1.28
CA ARG A 136 2.50 11.88 1.21
C ARG A 136 1.42 12.96 1.09
N VAL A 137 1.50 14.04 1.86
CA VAL A 137 0.56 15.19 1.78
C VAL A 137 0.65 15.86 0.41
N PHE A 138 1.85 16.21 -0.07
CA PHE A 138 2.03 16.74 -1.44
C PHE A 138 1.40 15.83 -2.48
N SER A 139 1.69 14.54 -2.40
CA SER A 139 1.16 13.55 -3.33
C SER A 139 -0.37 13.40 -3.25
N ALA A 140 -0.99 13.65 -2.10
CA ALA A 140 -2.44 13.62 -1.93
C ALA A 140 -3.09 14.88 -2.50
N TYR A 141 -2.52 16.05 -2.24
CA TYR A 141 -2.93 17.32 -2.86
C TYR A 141 -2.86 17.24 -4.39
N GLU A 142 -1.68 16.94 -4.93
CA GLU A 142 -1.45 16.82 -6.38
C GLU A 142 -2.42 15.84 -7.04
N PHE A 143 -2.67 14.69 -6.41
CA PHE A 143 -3.57 13.68 -6.97
C PHE A 143 -5.03 14.13 -6.93
N SER A 144 -5.45 14.80 -5.86
CA SER A 144 -6.81 15.32 -5.73
C SER A 144 -7.08 16.35 -6.83
N VAL A 145 -6.14 17.27 -7.04
CA VAL A 145 -6.18 18.27 -8.12
C VAL A 145 -6.16 17.60 -9.50
N GLU A 146 -5.23 16.67 -9.74
CA GLU A 146 -5.10 15.99 -11.03
C GLU A 146 -6.39 15.25 -11.41
N VAL A 147 -6.96 14.48 -10.48
CA VAL A 147 -8.18 13.71 -10.77
C VAL A 147 -9.38 14.63 -10.93
N ALA A 148 -9.51 15.67 -10.10
CA ALA A 148 -10.58 16.66 -10.19
C ALA A 148 -10.53 17.42 -11.54
N ALA A 149 -9.34 17.81 -12.01
CA ALA A 149 -9.14 18.53 -13.26
C ALA A 149 -9.66 17.76 -14.49
N ARG A 150 -9.69 16.42 -14.44
CA ARG A 150 -10.24 15.58 -15.54
C ARG A 150 -11.70 15.92 -15.84
N PHE A 151 -12.47 16.35 -14.84
CA PHE A 151 -13.88 16.69 -14.98
C PHE A 151 -14.12 18.06 -15.62
N LEU A 152 -13.09 18.90 -15.76
CA LEU A 152 -13.22 20.21 -16.41
C LEU A 152 -13.48 20.14 -17.92
N VAL A 153 -13.51 18.92 -18.50
CA VAL A 153 -14.10 18.68 -19.85
C VAL A 153 -15.58 19.04 -19.90
N HIS A 154 -16.27 19.00 -18.75
CA HIS A 154 -17.70 19.27 -18.69
C HIS A 154 -17.99 20.77 -18.58
N PRO A 155 -19.10 21.25 -19.16
CA PRO A 155 -19.44 22.67 -19.17
C PRO A 155 -19.71 23.22 -17.78
N ASN A 156 -20.22 22.42 -16.84
CA ASN A 156 -20.50 22.81 -15.46
C ASN A 156 -20.47 21.59 -14.52
N LEU A 157 -20.45 21.85 -13.21
CA LEU A 157 -20.40 20.83 -12.17
C LEU A 157 -21.59 19.87 -12.27
N THR A 158 -22.80 20.37 -12.52
CA THR A 158 -24.01 19.55 -12.65
C THR A 158 -23.89 18.51 -13.76
N SER A 159 -23.33 18.89 -14.92
CA SER A 159 -23.05 18.00 -16.04
C SER A 159 -22.05 16.90 -15.66
N ALA A 160 -20.95 17.29 -14.99
CA ALA A 160 -19.94 16.34 -14.51
C ALA A 160 -20.51 15.32 -13.51
N THR A 161 -21.31 15.77 -12.54
CA THR A 161 -21.92 14.92 -11.52
C THR A 161 -22.95 13.97 -12.12
N LYS A 162 -23.81 14.44 -13.03
CA LYS A 162 -24.79 13.59 -13.74
C LYS A 162 -24.11 12.51 -14.56
N MET A 163 -23.05 12.84 -15.31
CA MET A 163 -22.33 11.86 -16.14
C MET A 163 -21.63 10.82 -15.27
N THR A 164 -21.02 11.24 -14.16
CA THR A 164 -20.39 10.34 -13.20
C THR A 164 -21.39 9.30 -12.66
N GLY A 165 -22.60 9.73 -12.28
CA GLY A 165 -23.64 8.83 -11.79
C GLY A 165 -24.11 7.83 -12.84
N ARG A 166 -24.20 8.23 -14.11
CA ARG A 166 -24.59 7.34 -15.22
C ARG A 166 -23.52 6.29 -15.54
N ILE A 167 -22.25 6.68 -15.58
CA ILE A 167 -21.14 5.74 -15.85
C ILE A 167 -21.06 4.67 -14.74
N ARG A 168 -21.26 5.07 -13.48
CA ARG A 168 -21.25 4.18 -12.32
C ARG A 168 -22.25 3.02 -12.45
N ILE A 169 -23.45 3.30 -12.96
CA ILE A 169 -24.51 2.30 -13.13
C ILE A 169 -24.20 1.33 -14.27
N LYS A 170 -23.51 1.80 -15.32
CA LYS A 170 -23.36 1.05 -16.58
C LYS A 170 -22.26 -0.01 -16.55
N ASN A 171 -21.16 0.23 -15.84
CA ASN A 171 -19.96 -0.60 -16.00
C ASN A 171 -19.70 -1.61 -14.87
N ASN A 172 -20.41 -1.55 -13.73
CA ASN A 172 -20.04 -2.27 -12.49
C ASN A 172 -18.54 -2.11 -12.10
N GLU A 173 -17.86 -1.11 -12.67
CA GLU A 173 -16.45 -0.82 -12.43
C GLU A 173 -16.31 0.10 -11.23
N VAL A 174 -15.31 -0.17 -10.40
CA VAL A 174 -15.01 0.66 -9.24
C VAL A 174 -14.28 1.92 -9.70
N SER A 175 -14.91 3.07 -9.50
CA SER A 175 -14.31 4.38 -9.78
C SER A 175 -13.40 4.83 -8.65
N THR A 176 -12.44 5.72 -8.95
CA THR A 176 -11.70 6.46 -7.91
C THR A 176 -12.67 7.18 -6.96
N LEU A 177 -13.84 7.60 -7.45
CA LEU A 177 -14.88 8.26 -6.66
C LEU A 177 -15.64 7.34 -5.69
N ASP A 178 -15.45 6.02 -5.78
CA ASP A 178 -16.06 5.05 -4.85
C ASP A 178 -15.10 4.65 -3.71
N ILE A 179 -13.84 5.05 -3.79
CA ILE A 179 -12.75 4.53 -2.95
C ILE A 179 -12.37 5.56 -1.89
N TRP A 180 -12.33 5.19 -0.62
CA TRP A 180 -11.74 6.02 0.43
C TRP A 180 -10.23 6.23 0.16
N PRO A 181 -9.63 7.42 0.35
CA PRO A 181 -10.24 8.69 0.76
C PRO A 181 -10.79 9.52 -0.42
N TRP A 182 -10.53 9.09 -1.65
CA TRP A 182 -10.79 9.84 -2.88
C TRP A 182 -12.27 10.14 -3.12
N LYS A 183 -13.18 9.31 -2.60
CA LYS A 183 -14.63 9.57 -2.59
C LYS A 183 -15.02 10.89 -1.91
N TYR A 184 -14.16 11.43 -1.05
CA TYR A 184 -14.35 12.73 -0.40
C TYR A 184 -13.50 13.82 -1.06
N LEU A 185 -12.20 13.54 -1.24
CA LEU A 185 -11.25 14.55 -1.71
C LEU A 185 -11.47 14.99 -3.15
N VAL A 186 -11.82 14.06 -4.04
CA VAL A 186 -11.97 14.39 -5.47
C VAL A 186 -13.24 15.20 -5.71
N PRO A 187 -14.43 14.87 -5.15
CA PRO A 187 -15.60 15.75 -5.27
C PRO A 187 -15.36 17.15 -4.71
N TRP A 188 -14.75 17.27 -3.53
CA TRP A 188 -14.41 18.55 -2.91
C TRP A 188 -13.49 19.39 -3.80
N MET A 189 -12.36 18.81 -4.24
CA MET A 189 -11.43 19.52 -5.13
C MET A 189 -12.04 19.82 -6.50
N ARG A 190 -12.96 18.98 -6.99
CA ARG A 190 -13.70 19.25 -8.23
C ARG A 190 -14.58 20.48 -8.08
N GLU A 191 -15.32 20.61 -6.98
CA GLU A 191 -16.16 21.78 -6.71
C GLU A 191 -15.33 23.07 -6.71
N ASP A 192 -14.19 23.08 -6.01
CA ASP A 192 -13.23 24.20 -6.01
C ASP A 192 -12.76 24.57 -7.42
N LEU A 193 -12.29 23.59 -8.21
CA LEU A 193 -11.80 23.86 -9.57
C LEU A 193 -12.89 24.42 -10.51
N PHE A 194 -14.14 23.96 -10.37
CA PHE A 194 -15.25 24.51 -11.14
C PHE A 194 -15.57 25.95 -10.72
N ALA A 195 -15.61 26.23 -9.42
CA ALA A 195 -15.85 27.56 -8.88
C ALA A 195 -14.80 28.57 -9.38
N ARG A 196 -13.51 28.24 -9.23
CA ARG A 196 -12.42 29.10 -9.71
C ARG A 196 -12.47 29.31 -11.22
N ARG A 197 -12.73 28.25 -12.00
CA ARG A 197 -12.87 28.37 -13.46
C ARG A 197 -14.01 29.29 -13.86
N ASP A 198 -15.14 29.19 -13.19
CA ASP A 198 -16.32 29.99 -13.51
C ASP A 198 -16.12 31.45 -13.08
N ALA A 199 -15.54 31.71 -11.91
CA ALA A 199 -15.12 33.06 -11.50
C ALA A 199 -14.13 33.71 -12.50
N ARG A 200 -13.14 32.96 -13.01
CA ARG A 200 -12.24 33.44 -14.10
C ARG A 200 -13.00 33.83 -15.37
N LYS A 201 -14.06 33.10 -15.74
CA LYS A 201 -14.88 33.43 -16.92
C LYS A 201 -15.72 34.70 -16.73
N HIS A 202 -16.10 35.01 -15.50
CA HIS A 202 -16.86 36.22 -15.17
C HIS A 202 -15.97 37.45 -14.94
N GLY A 203 -14.64 37.30 -15.06
CA GLY A 203 -13.69 38.41 -14.85
C GLY A 203 -13.51 38.80 -13.38
N GLU A 204 -13.88 37.92 -12.44
CA GLU A 204 -13.72 38.16 -11.00
C GLU A 204 -12.25 38.13 -10.56
N PHE A 205 -11.39 37.49 -11.34
CA PHE A 205 -9.94 37.49 -11.16
C PHE A 205 -9.27 38.43 -12.15
N SER A 206 -8.32 39.25 -11.67
CA SER A 206 -7.42 40.03 -12.51
C SER A 206 -6.62 39.13 -13.45
N ALA A 207 -6.14 39.68 -14.58
CA ALA A 207 -5.33 38.94 -15.55
C ALA A 207 -4.27 38.09 -14.84
N ILE A 208 -4.24 36.78 -15.13
CA ILE A 208 -3.39 35.76 -14.48
C ILE A 208 -2.03 36.37 -14.15
N GLY A 209 -1.81 36.68 -12.88
CA GLY A 209 -0.49 37.10 -12.43
C GLY A 209 0.50 35.99 -12.76
N GLU A 210 1.71 36.35 -13.21
CA GLU A 210 2.79 35.41 -13.49
C GLU A 210 3.33 34.79 -12.18
N SER A 211 2.48 34.15 -11.38
CA SER A 211 2.92 33.29 -10.29
C SER A 211 3.51 32.03 -10.90
N ASN A 212 4.81 31.83 -10.67
CA ASN A 212 5.49 30.59 -11.02
C ASN A 212 5.35 29.51 -9.94
N ASP A 213 4.70 29.81 -8.81
CA ASP A 213 4.48 28.84 -7.74
C ASP A 213 3.24 28.00 -8.03
N SER A 214 3.43 26.76 -8.46
CA SER A 214 2.34 25.82 -8.74
C SER A 214 1.55 25.41 -7.49
N TYR A 215 2.04 25.68 -6.28
CA TYR A 215 1.36 25.41 -5.02
C TYR A 215 0.64 26.65 -4.45
N ASP A 216 0.73 27.80 -5.12
CA ASP A 216 0.06 29.04 -4.73
C ASP A 216 -0.48 29.80 -5.97
N MET A 217 -1.46 29.16 -6.63
CA MET A 217 -2.16 29.71 -7.80
C MET A 217 -3.64 29.91 -7.49
N GLU A 218 -3.96 30.81 -6.56
CA GLU A 218 -5.31 31.04 -6.04
C GLU A 218 -6.37 31.14 -7.14
N ASP A 219 -6.12 31.89 -8.20
CA ASP A 219 -7.11 32.07 -9.27
C ASP A 219 -7.42 30.77 -10.02
N ILE A 220 -6.59 29.73 -9.92
CA ILE A 220 -6.63 28.51 -10.75
C ILE A 220 -6.97 27.26 -9.94
N VAL A 221 -6.29 27.06 -8.81
CA VAL A 221 -6.38 25.90 -7.93
C VAL A 221 -6.24 26.37 -6.49
N MET A 222 -6.99 25.76 -5.56
CA MET A 222 -6.78 25.92 -4.12
C MET A 222 -5.29 25.88 -3.75
N PRO A 223 -4.73 26.96 -3.17
CA PRO A 223 -3.36 26.98 -2.67
C PRO A 223 -3.09 25.84 -1.68
N LEU A 224 -1.87 25.34 -1.63
CA LEU A 224 -1.50 24.26 -0.73
C LEU A 224 -1.71 24.63 0.74
N SER A 225 -1.41 25.89 1.10
CA SER A 225 -1.64 26.43 2.43
C SER A 225 -3.13 26.41 2.80
N GLU A 226 -4.03 26.76 1.87
CA GLU A 226 -5.47 26.63 2.06
C GLU A 226 -5.86 25.15 2.24
N PHE A 227 -5.39 24.28 1.35
CA PHE A 227 -5.68 22.85 1.37
C PHE A 227 -5.32 22.16 2.69
N ILE A 228 -4.12 22.39 3.23
CA ILE A 228 -3.67 21.72 4.48
C ILE A 228 -4.40 22.25 5.72
N ASN A 229 -5.01 23.43 5.65
CA ASN A 229 -5.76 24.01 6.76
C ASN A 229 -7.26 23.73 6.67
N ASP A 230 -7.73 23.17 5.55
CA ASP A 230 -9.14 22.88 5.35
C ASP A 230 -9.63 21.73 6.26
N PRO A 231 -10.84 21.84 6.85
CA PRO A 231 -11.44 20.77 7.65
C PRO A 231 -11.48 19.39 6.99
N VAL A 232 -11.64 19.32 5.67
CA VAL A 232 -11.62 18.07 4.89
C VAL A 232 -10.23 17.44 4.94
N ALA A 233 -9.15 18.21 4.81
CA ALA A 233 -7.79 17.69 4.94
C ALA A 233 -7.48 17.25 6.38
N HIS A 234 -7.94 18.01 7.39
CA HIS A 234 -7.86 17.62 8.80
C HIS A 234 -8.61 16.33 9.13
N GLU A 235 -9.69 16.05 8.41
CA GLU A 235 -10.43 14.81 8.56
C GLU A 235 -9.78 13.66 7.78
N ILE A 236 -9.21 13.89 6.61
CA ILE A 236 -8.88 12.79 5.70
C ILE A 236 -7.38 12.53 5.55
N ILE A 237 -6.56 13.58 5.55
CA ILE A 237 -5.14 13.52 5.18
C ILE A 237 -4.23 13.45 6.40
N HIS A 238 -4.44 14.36 7.35
CA HIS A 238 -3.53 14.57 8.48
C HIS A 238 -3.47 13.37 9.44
N ASN A 239 -2.25 12.94 9.77
CA ASN A 239 -1.98 11.71 10.53
C ASN A 239 -2.64 10.44 9.92
N GLY A 240 -2.97 10.49 8.64
CA GLY A 240 -3.76 9.47 7.96
C GLY A 240 -3.10 8.10 7.93
N ALA A 241 -1.77 8.00 7.83
CA ALA A 241 -1.10 6.69 7.85
C ALA A 241 -1.20 6.04 9.23
N THR A 242 -0.97 6.82 10.29
CA THR A 242 -1.10 6.36 11.68
C THR A 242 -2.51 5.96 12.01
N LEU A 243 -3.51 6.79 11.67
CA LEU A 243 -4.91 6.47 11.90
C LEU A 243 -5.36 5.24 11.10
N GLN A 244 -4.82 5.04 9.89
CA GLN A 244 -5.13 3.85 9.09
C GLN A 244 -4.50 2.57 9.65
N VAL A 245 -3.25 2.60 10.10
CA VAL A 245 -2.61 1.46 10.77
C VAL A 245 -3.27 1.19 12.14
N ALA A 246 -3.68 2.24 12.85
CA ALA A 246 -4.40 2.15 14.13
C ALA A 246 -5.87 1.75 13.98
N GLY A 247 -6.43 1.71 12.77
CA GLY A 247 -7.84 1.33 12.59
C GLY A 247 -8.82 2.36 13.17
N LEU A 248 -8.48 3.65 13.01
CA LEU A 248 -9.18 4.83 13.52
C LEU A 248 -9.45 5.87 12.42
N THR A 249 -9.56 5.44 11.15
CA THR A 249 -10.01 6.34 10.09
C THR A 249 -11.49 6.67 10.26
N ASN A 250 -12.02 7.62 9.49
CA ASN A 250 -13.46 7.81 9.43
C ASN A 250 -14.18 6.71 8.61
N ASN A 251 -13.43 5.74 8.10
CA ASN A 251 -13.92 4.55 7.42
C ASN A 251 -13.70 3.27 8.26
N SER A 252 -13.43 3.41 9.57
CA SER A 252 -13.33 2.27 10.50
C SER A 252 -14.64 1.51 10.63
N TYR A 253 -14.56 0.21 10.92
CA TYR A 253 -15.70 -0.70 11.08
C TYR A 253 -16.25 -0.79 12.51
N SER A 254 -15.59 -0.15 13.48
CA SER A 254 -15.93 -0.18 14.90
C SER A 254 -16.53 1.17 15.35
N PRO A 255 -17.70 1.18 16.02
CA PRO A 255 -18.22 2.40 16.64
C PRO A 255 -17.27 3.04 17.67
N GLU A 256 -16.57 2.21 18.45
CA GLU A 256 -15.57 2.66 19.43
C GLU A 256 -14.42 3.42 18.75
N SER A 257 -13.99 2.97 17.56
CA SER A 257 -12.94 3.66 16.78
C SER A 257 -13.31 5.11 16.47
N HIS A 258 -14.60 5.41 16.22
CA HIS A 258 -15.04 6.76 15.92
C HIS A 258 -14.98 7.68 17.14
N GLU A 259 -15.30 7.16 18.33
CA GLU A 259 -15.19 7.93 19.58
C GLU A 259 -13.72 8.20 19.95
N VAL A 260 -12.87 7.18 19.86
CA VAL A 260 -11.41 7.30 20.09
C VAL A 260 -10.82 8.34 19.14
N ARG A 261 -11.14 8.25 17.84
CA ARG A 261 -10.73 9.21 16.82
C ARG A 261 -11.17 10.62 17.16
N HIS A 262 -12.42 10.82 17.58
CA HIS A 262 -12.91 12.14 17.99
C HIS A 262 -12.09 12.72 19.14
N CYS A 263 -11.82 11.92 20.18
CA CYS A 263 -11.03 12.32 21.32
C CYS A 263 -9.59 12.70 20.95
N VAL A 264 -8.92 11.94 20.08
CA VAL A 264 -7.54 12.21 19.66
C VAL A 264 -7.44 13.43 18.75
N ARG A 265 -8.45 13.68 17.91
CA ARG A 265 -8.53 14.92 17.12
C ARG A 265 -8.73 16.15 18.01
N LYS A 266 -9.50 16.01 19.08
CA LYS A 266 -9.77 17.10 20.03
C LYS A 266 -8.59 17.36 20.97
N TYR A 267 -7.93 16.31 21.43
CA TYR A 267 -6.84 16.37 22.40
C TYR A 267 -5.59 15.67 21.84
N GLN A 268 -4.72 16.44 21.19
CA GLN A 268 -3.52 15.92 20.51
C GLN A 268 -2.59 15.10 21.43
N ALA A 269 -2.56 15.43 22.74
CA ALA A 269 -1.79 14.68 23.74
C ALA A 269 -2.18 13.20 23.83
N LEU A 270 -3.42 12.84 23.48
CA LEU A 270 -3.88 11.46 23.46
C LEU A 270 -3.37 10.66 22.24
N GLY A 271 -2.74 11.34 21.27
CA GLY A 271 -2.20 10.73 20.06
C GLY A 271 -1.07 9.72 20.32
N GLU A 272 -0.34 9.85 21.43
CA GLU A 272 0.73 8.92 21.81
C GLU A 272 0.20 7.47 21.97
N TYR A 273 -0.96 7.30 22.61
CA TYR A 273 -1.59 5.97 22.75
C TYR A 273 -1.93 5.34 21.40
N VAL A 274 -2.38 6.16 20.45
CA VAL A 274 -2.67 5.71 19.07
C VAL A 274 -1.39 5.31 18.35
N LEU A 275 -0.33 6.10 18.50
CA LEU A 275 0.97 5.83 17.90
C LEU A 275 1.55 4.50 18.39
N GLU A 276 1.47 4.20 19.70
CA GLU A 276 1.96 2.93 20.25
C GLU A 276 1.21 1.72 19.71
N VAL A 277 -0.13 1.82 19.58
CA VAL A 277 -0.92 0.76 18.92
C VAL A 277 -0.51 0.60 17.45
N ALA A 278 -0.28 1.71 16.74
CA ALA A 278 0.13 1.66 15.33
C ALA A 278 1.51 1.02 15.16
N LYS A 279 2.50 1.40 15.98
CA LYS A 279 3.84 0.80 16.00
C LYS A 279 3.78 -0.71 16.26
N LYS A 280 3.05 -1.13 17.30
CA LYS A 280 2.87 -2.55 17.63
C LYS A 280 2.24 -3.33 16.47
N ARG A 281 1.29 -2.73 15.75
CA ARG A 281 0.70 -3.37 14.57
C ARG A 281 1.69 -3.48 13.42
N LEU A 282 2.52 -2.46 13.17
CA LEU A 282 3.61 -2.57 12.19
C LEU A 282 4.58 -3.69 12.54
N ASP A 283 4.95 -3.86 13.81
CA ASP A 283 5.81 -4.97 14.27
C ASP A 283 5.20 -6.36 14.02
N ASN A 284 3.88 -6.43 13.88
CA ASN A 284 3.13 -7.65 13.64
C ASN A 284 2.86 -7.90 12.14
N MET A 285 3.24 -6.96 11.26
CA MET A 285 3.07 -7.15 9.82
C MET A 285 4.17 -8.05 9.25
N LEU A 286 3.78 -8.88 8.28
CA LEU A 286 4.70 -9.74 7.52
C LEU A 286 5.77 -8.90 6.81
N TYR A 287 5.37 -7.72 6.33
CA TYR A 287 6.25 -6.80 5.60
C TYR A 287 5.79 -5.35 5.71
N VAL A 288 6.75 -4.45 5.99
CA VAL A 288 6.60 -2.99 5.92
C VAL A 288 7.61 -2.43 4.92
N GLY A 289 7.13 -1.82 3.84
CA GLY A 289 8.01 -1.19 2.84
C GLY A 289 8.01 0.33 2.93
N LEU A 290 8.98 0.96 2.26
CA LEU A 290 9.10 2.43 2.17
C LEU A 290 9.05 2.89 0.70
N THR A 291 8.35 4.00 0.46
CA THR A 291 8.18 4.55 -0.89
C THR A 291 9.47 5.19 -1.41
N GLU A 292 10.23 5.82 -0.53
CA GLU A 292 11.48 6.53 -0.83
C GLU A 292 12.54 5.55 -1.34
N ASP A 293 12.61 4.37 -0.72
CA ASP A 293 13.50 3.27 -1.10
C ASP A 293 12.81 2.28 -2.05
N HIS A 294 12.05 2.79 -3.04
CA HIS A 294 11.13 1.98 -3.85
C HIS A 294 11.77 0.72 -4.47
N ARG A 295 12.98 0.84 -5.04
CA ARG A 295 13.68 -0.27 -5.68
C ARG A 295 14.05 -1.34 -4.66
N GLU A 296 14.67 -0.95 -3.56
CA GLU A 296 15.07 -1.86 -2.48
C GLU A 296 13.84 -2.49 -1.83
N SER A 297 12.81 -1.68 -1.53
CA SER A 297 11.51 -2.14 -1.02
C SER A 297 10.81 -3.10 -1.99
N GLY A 298 10.96 -2.95 -3.30
CA GLY A 298 10.44 -3.91 -4.28
C GLY A 298 11.17 -5.25 -4.20
N THR A 299 12.51 -5.20 -4.20
CA THR A 299 13.36 -6.40 -4.08
C THR A 299 13.12 -7.14 -2.76
N MET A 300 13.04 -6.44 -1.64
CA MET A 300 12.74 -7.03 -0.33
C MET A 300 11.35 -7.66 -0.31
N PHE A 301 10.34 -7.00 -0.89
CA PHE A 301 9.00 -7.56 -1.01
C PHE A 301 8.99 -8.86 -1.82
N GLY A 302 9.71 -8.91 -2.95
CA GLY A 302 9.85 -10.13 -3.75
C GLY A 302 10.48 -11.28 -2.97
N ASN A 303 11.51 -11.01 -2.18
CA ASN A 303 12.23 -12.02 -1.38
C ASN A 303 11.51 -12.44 -0.09
N VAL A 304 10.68 -11.57 0.50
CA VAL A 304 9.94 -11.86 1.74
C VAL A 304 8.55 -12.41 1.42
N VAL A 305 7.75 -11.67 0.67
CA VAL A 305 6.35 -12.00 0.38
C VAL A 305 6.27 -12.85 -0.87
N GLY A 306 6.89 -12.41 -1.96
CA GLY A 306 6.83 -13.12 -3.26
C GLY A 306 7.29 -14.58 -3.16
N LEU A 307 8.45 -14.81 -2.54
CA LEU A 307 9.00 -16.15 -2.31
C LEU A 307 8.02 -17.07 -1.57
N GLN A 308 7.38 -16.58 -0.50
CA GLN A 308 6.45 -17.38 0.29
C GLN A 308 5.15 -17.66 -0.46
N VAL A 309 4.61 -16.67 -1.19
CA VAL A 309 3.41 -16.88 -2.01
C VAL A 309 3.66 -17.92 -3.10
N ILE A 310 4.80 -17.83 -3.80
CA ILE A 310 5.21 -18.81 -4.82
C ILE A 310 5.28 -20.20 -4.20
N SER A 311 5.97 -20.35 -3.07
CA SER A 311 6.11 -21.64 -2.39
C SER A 311 4.78 -22.24 -1.94
N GLN A 312 3.80 -21.42 -1.52
CA GLN A 312 2.49 -21.90 -1.10
C GLN A 312 1.55 -22.24 -2.26
N LEU A 313 1.69 -21.59 -3.42
CA LEU A 313 0.79 -21.78 -4.56
C LEU A 313 1.27 -22.86 -5.54
N GLN A 314 2.58 -23.15 -5.60
CA GLN A 314 3.16 -24.14 -6.51
C GLN A 314 2.58 -25.57 -6.36
N PRO A 315 2.24 -26.08 -5.15
CA PRO A 315 1.59 -27.39 -5.00
C PRO A 315 0.09 -27.39 -5.36
N LEU A 316 -0.56 -26.23 -5.35
CA LEU A 316 -1.99 -26.10 -5.65
C LEU A 316 -2.25 -26.13 -7.17
N SER A 317 -1.32 -25.61 -7.98
CA SER A 317 -1.39 -25.68 -9.45
C SER A 317 -1.31 -27.12 -9.97
N SER A 318 -0.48 -27.99 -9.37
CA SER A 318 -0.39 -29.40 -9.76
C SER A 318 -1.64 -30.23 -9.42
N ASN A 319 -2.37 -29.85 -8.38
CA ASN A 319 -3.61 -30.53 -7.99
C ASN A 319 -4.84 -30.07 -8.81
N MET A 320 -4.85 -28.81 -9.28
CA MET A 320 -5.90 -28.33 -10.19
C MET A 320 -5.83 -29.01 -11.57
N GLU A 321 -4.64 -29.36 -12.07
CA GLU A 321 -4.48 -30.12 -13.32
C GLU A 321 -5.15 -31.51 -13.26
N GLN A 322 -5.13 -32.15 -12.10
CA GLN A 322 -5.77 -33.47 -11.91
C GLN A 322 -7.30 -33.35 -11.83
N ALA A 323 -7.82 -32.19 -11.45
CA ALA A 323 -9.26 -31.89 -11.42
C ALA A 323 -9.79 -31.37 -12.77
N GLU A 324 -8.99 -30.64 -13.55
CA GLU A 324 -9.37 -30.15 -14.88
C GLU A 324 -9.28 -31.23 -15.95
N LYS A 325 -8.33 -32.18 -15.87
CA LYS A 325 -8.34 -33.40 -16.70
C LYS A 325 -9.56 -34.29 -16.48
N ASN A 326 -10.20 -34.20 -15.33
CA ASN A 326 -11.42 -34.94 -15.01
C ASN A 326 -12.71 -34.17 -15.34
N LYS A 327 -12.61 -32.91 -15.80
CA LYS A 327 -13.76 -32.04 -16.11
C LYS A 327 -13.87 -31.62 -17.57
N SER A 328 -12.99 -32.08 -18.45
CA SER A 328 -13.03 -31.75 -19.88
C SER A 328 -14.16 -32.43 -20.67
N ASP A 329 -15.09 -33.13 -20.02
CA ASP A 329 -16.31 -33.68 -20.62
C ASP A 329 -17.59 -33.01 -20.07
N MET A 330 -17.77 -31.69 -20.25
CA MET A 330 -19.11 -31.08 -20.44
C MET A 330 -19.07 -29.56 -20.76
N SER A 331 -19.55 -29.19 -21.97
CA SER A 331 -20.11 -27.88 -22.45
C SER A 331 -19.36 -26.55 -22.18
N SER A 332 -18.86 -25.80 -23.18
CA SER A 332 -19.55 -24.87 -24.12
C SER A 332 -20.56 -23.91 -23.45
N SER A 333 -20.42 -22.59 -23.45
CA SER A 333 -20.40 -21.69 -24.62
C SER A 333 -20.23 -20.22 -24.16
N PHE A 334 -19.39 -19.43 -24.84
CA PHE A 334 -19.33 -17.97 -24.69
C PHE A 334 -19.56 -17.32 -26.06
N GLN A 335 -20.62 -16.51 -26.18
CA GLN A 335 -20.91 -15.71 -27.37
C GLN A 335 -20.14 -14.39 -27.34
N ASN A 336 -19.45 -14.10 -28.45
CA ASN A 336 -18.82 -12.82 -28.75
C ASN A 336 -19.85 -11.81 -29.28
N HIS A 337 -19.84 -10.58 -28.76
CA HIS A 337 -20.41 -9.43 -29.46
C HIS A 337 -19.39 -8.29 -29.57
N GLN A 338 -19.28 -7.78 -30.78
CA GLN A 338 -18.40 -6.70 -31.26
C GLN A 338 -19.06 -5.33 -30.99
N PRO A 339 -18.32 -4.23 -30.70
CA PRO A 339 -18.93 -2.92 -30.44
C PRO A 339 -18.77 -1.94 -31.62
N ASP A 340 -19.87 -1.25 -31.95
CA ASP A 340 -19.91 -0.08 -32.82
C ASP A 340 -19.48 1.22 -32.11
N SER A 341 -18.91 2.13 -32.89
CA SER A 341 -18.30 3.40 -32.47
C SER A 341 -19.32 4.46 -32.05
N ASN A 342 -19.04 5.21 -30.97
CA ASN A 342 -18.93 6.68 -31.00
C ASN A 342 -18.63 7.30 -29.61
N TYR A 343 -17.67 8.24 -29.62
CA TYR A 343 -17.26 9.20 -28.57
C TYR A 343 -16.87 8.65 -27.17
N LEU A 344 -15.62 8.16 -27.09
CA LEU A 344 -14.95 7.70 -25.87
C LEU A 344 -14.49 8.87 -24.96
N LEU A 345 -15.12 9.02 -23.80
CA LEU A 345 -14.48 9.58 -22.61
C LEU A 345 -13.56 8.48 -22.04
N ASN A 346 -12.26 8.55 -22.35
CA ASN A 346 -11.24 7.61 -21.85
C ASN A 346 -10.93 7.83 -20.35
N SER A 347 -11.91 7.52 -19.48
CA SER A 347 -11.67 7.33 -18.04
C SER A 347 -11.43 5.86 -17.67
N THR A 348 -11.38 4.94 -18.62
CA THR A 348 -11.41 3.49 -18.38
C THR A 348 -10.37 2.67 -19.16
N ASN A 349 -9.27 3.28 -19.62
CA ASN A 349 -8.12 2.50 -20.12
C ASN A 349 -7.31 1.81 -19.00
N ASP A 350 -7.83 1.74 -17.77
CA ASP A 350 -7.21 1.08 -16.63
C ASP A 350 -7.22 -0.45 -16.73
N GLN A 351 -7.96 -1.03 -17.68
CA GLN A 351 -7.88 -2.47 -18.01
C GLN A 351 -7.19 -2.74 -19.36
N LYS A 352 -7.50 -2.00 -20.44
CA LYS A 352 -6.98 -2.34 -21.78
C LYS A 352 -5.48 -2.15 -21.99
N ALA A 353 -4.79 -1.30 -21.21
CA ALA A 353 -3.33 -1.17 -21.34
C ALA A 353 -2.54 -2.23 -20.54
N ALA A 354 -3.24 -3.09 -19.79
CA ALA A 354 -2.65 -4.18 -19.00
C ALA A 354 -3.42 -5.51 -19.14
N GLU A 355 -4.26 -5.64 -20.17
CA GLU A 355 -4.86 -6.91 -20.62
C GLU A 355 -3.86 -7.75 -21.43
N ASN A 356 -2.62 -7.81 -20.98
CA ASN A 356 -1.91 -9.08 -21.08
C ASN A 356 -2.18 -9.77 -19.75
N VAL A 357 -3.32 -10.47 -19.70
CA VAL A 357 -3.63 -11.48 -18.70
C VAL A 357 -2.47 -12.47 -18.77
N GLY A 358 -1.46 -12.21 -17.94
CA GLY A 358 -0.40 -13.16 -17.70
C GLY A 358 -1.09 -14.29 -16.97
N THR A 359 -1.36 -15.38 -17.70
CA THR A 359 -1.32 -16.72 -17.14
C THR A 359 -0.22 -16.74 -16.08
N THR A 360 -0.57 -17.08 -14.85
CA THR A 360 0.42 -17.39 -13.82
C THR A 360 1.33 -18.44 -14.43
N ASN A 361 2.53 -18.02 -14.82
CA ASN A 361 3.50 -18.94 -15.40
C ASN A 361 3.75 -20.01 -14.33
N GLU A 362 3.42 -21.27 -14.64
CA GLU A 362 3.50 -22.43 -13.75
C GLU A 362 4.90 -22.67 -13.16
N ASN A 363 5.90 -21.91 -13.58
CA ASN A 363 7.25 -21.84 -13.03
C ASN A 363 7.67 -20.41 -12.65
N MET A 364 6.85 -19.73 -11.84
CA MET A 364 7.20 -18.42 -11.28
C MET A 364 8.33 -18.56 -10.25
N THR A 365 9.42 -17.82 -10.43
CA THR A 365 10.51 -17.70 -9.45
C THR A 365 10.61 -16.24 -9.01
N VAL A 366 11.32 -15.97 -7.91
CA VAL A 366 11.55 -14.58 -7.46
C VAL A 366 12.26 -13.76 -8.55
N GLY A 367 13.23 -14.35 -9.26
CA GLY A 367 13.91 -13.69 -10.39
C GLY A 367 12.93 -13.26 -11.50
N LYS A 368 12.09 -14.18 -11.99
CA LYS A 368 11.07 -13.88 -13.00
C LYS A 368 10.03 -12.87 -12.52
N LEU A 369 9.66 -12.93 -11.24
CA LEU A 369 8.76 -11.96 -10.62
C LEU A 369 9.36 -10.55 -10.67
N MET A 370 10.65 -10.42 -10.36
CA MET A 370 11.35 -9.13 -10.39
C MET A 370 11.49 -8.58 -11.82
N GLU A 371 11.76 -9.42 -12.81
CA GLU A 371 11.79 -9.01 -14.23
C GLU A 371 10.42 -8.51 -14.71
N ALA A 372 9.34 -9.24 -14.37
CA ALA A 372 7.98 -8.84 -14.69
C ALA A 372 7.59 -7.52 -13.99
N TYR A 373 8.04 -7.35 -12.75
CA TYR A 373 7.82 -6.14 -11.96
C TYR A 373 8.49 -4.90 -12.59
N GLU A 374 9.76 -4.99 -12.98
CA GLU A 374 10.49 -3.87 -13.60
C GLU A 374 9.84 -3.42 -14.92
N THR A 375 9.45 -4.40 -15.74
CA THR A 375 8.71 -4.14 -17.00
C THR A 375 7.37 -3.47 -16.72
N CYS A 376 6.61 -3.98 -15.74
CA CYS A 376 5.31 -3.43 -15.35
C CYS A 376 5.42 -1.98 -14.86
N ILE A 377 6.42 -1.65 -14.03
CA ILE A 377 6.64 -0.30 -13.51
C ILE A 377 6.87 0.70 -14.63
N SER A 378 7.73 0.35 -15.60
CA SER A 378 8.04 1.25 -16.72
C SER A 378 6.77 1.64 -17.48
N ASN A 379 5.94 0.65 -17.81
CA ASN A 379 4.66 0.87 -18.48
C ASN A 379 3.68 1.68 -17.63
N LEU A 380 3.57 1.36 -16.33
CA LEU A 380 2.66 2.05 -15.42
C LEU A 380 3.04 3.53 -15.26
N ARG A 381 4.34 3.84 -15.10
CA ARG A 381 4.85 5.21 -15.00
C ARG A 381 4.57 6.00 -16.29
N LYS A 382 4.78 5.41 -17.45
CA LYS A 382 4.47 6.04 -18.75
C LYS A 382 2.97 6.37 -18.89
N ALA A 383 2.09 5.45 -18.51
CA ALA A 383 0.65 5.68 -18.54
C ALA A 383 0.18 6.73 -17.51
N GLN A 384 0.77 6.75 -16.32
CA GLN A 384 0.49 7.77 -15.30
C GLN A 384 0.94 9.15 -15.75
N SER A 385 2.17 9.29 -16.26
CA SER A 385 2.72 10.55 -16.77
C SER A 385 1.82 11.16 -17.87
N ARG A 386 1.42 10.37 -18.86
CA ARG A 386 0.50 10.81 -19.92
C ARG A 386 -0.82 11.36 -19.38
N ARG A 387 -1.42 10.67 -18.39
CA ARG A 387 -2.68 11.10 -17.77
C ARG A 387 -2.54 12.38 -16.95
N ARG A 388 -1.44 12.50 -16.21
CA ARG A 388 -1.09 13.71 -15.48
C ARG A 388 -0.99 14.90 -16.45
N SER A 389 -0.22 14.77 -17.53
CA SER A 389 -0.08 15.84 -18.53
C SER A 389 -1.42 16.27 -19.16
N MET A 390 -2.30 15.31 -19.49
CA MET A 390 -3.62 15.64 -20.04
C MET A 390 -4.52 16.36 -19.03
N SER A 391 -4.41 16.00 -17.74
CA SER A 391 -5.22 16.60 -16.68
C SER A 391 -4.73 18.01 -16.35
N LEU A 392 -3.41 18.18 -16.17
CA LEU A 392 -2.79 19.48 -15.85
C LEU A 392 -2.95 20.50 -16.98
N LYS A 393 -3.00 20.07 -18.25
CA LYS A 393 -3.30 20.97 -19.37
C LYS A 393 -4.62 21.75 -19.20
N LYS A 394 -5.58 21.23 -18.43
CA LYS A 394 -6.88 21.88 -18.17
C LYS A 394 -6.82 22.98 -17.12
N ILE A 395 -5.74 23.01 -16.34
CA ILE A 395 -5.48 23.96 -15.26
C ILE A 395 -4.11 24.63 -15.46
N SER A 396 -3.67 24.75 -16.71
CA SER A 396 -2.45 25.48 -17.07
C SER A 396 -2.49 26.91 -16.50
N PRO A 397 -1.38 27.44 -15.95
CA PRO A 397 0.00 26.94 -16.00
C PRO A 397 0.44 26.01 -14.84
N VAL A 398 -0.48 25.50 -14.01
CA VAL A 398 -0.13 24.62 -12.89
C VAL A 398 0.71 23.42 -13.35
N ASN A 399 1.91 23.27 -12.79
CA ASN A 399 2.81 22.18 -13.09
C ASN A 399 3.54 21.67 -11.83
N PHE A 400 2.91 20.73 -11.15
CA PHE A 400 3.52 20.07 -10.00
C PHE A 400 4.75 19.25 -10.42
N SER A 401 5.88 19.48 -9.77
CA SER A 401 7.10 18.67 -9.89
C SER A 401 7.81 18.53 -8.53
N LYS A 402 8.84 17.68 -8.46
CA LYS A 402 9.68 17.59 -7.25
C LYS A 402 10.45 18.88 -7.01
N GLU A 403 10.90 19.52 -8.08
CA GLU A 403 11.62 20.79 -8.06
C GLU A 403 10.71 21.92 -7.58
N ALA A 404 9.44 21.93 -8.00
CA ALA A 404 8.46 22.88 -7.51
C ALA A 404 8.18 22.72 -6.00
N ARG A 405 8.24 21.49 -5.45
CA ARG A 405 8.09 21.28 -4.00
C ARG A 405 9.18 21.96 -3.18
N LEU A 406 10.37 22.14 -3.75
CA LEU A 406 11.49 22.82 -3.09
C LEU A 406 11.30 24.33 -3.00
N GLN A 407 10.38 24.90 -3.77
CA GLN A 407 10.05 26.33 -3.74
C GLN A 407 8.95 26.66 -2.74
N VAL A 408 8.29 25.63 -2.17
CA VAL A 408 7.24 25.82 -1.18
C VAL A 408 7.85 26.42 0.10
N PRO A 409 7.27 27.49 0.66
CA PRO A 409 7.82 28.16 1.83
C PRO A 409 8.01 27.21 3.02
N ASP A 410 9.13 27.35 3.73
CA ASP A 410 9.46 26.52 4.91
C ASP A 410 8.36 26.54 5.97
N VAL A 411 7.66 27.66 6.14
CA VAL A 411 6.55 27.78 7.09
C VAL A 411 5.42 26.79 6.79
N VAL A 412 5.13 26.56 5.50
CA VAL A 412 4.12 25.59 5.04
C VAL A 412 4.63 24.17 5.27
N LEU A 413 5.92 23.90 5.00
CA LEU A 413 6.53 22.59 5.27
C LEU A 413 6.50 22.24 6.77
N GLN A 414 6.86 23.18 7.64
CA GLN A 414 6.79 23.00 9.10
C GLN A 414 5.35 22.79 9.57
N GLN A 415 4.39 23.50 8.98
CA GLN A 415 2.98 23.27 9.26
C GLN A 415 2.54 21.86 8.86
N MET A 416 2.92 21.39 7.67
CA MET A 416 2.65 20.01 7.25
C MET A 416 3.26 18.98 8.21
N VAL A 417 4.48 19.20 8.70
CA VAL A 417 5.13 18.35 9.71
C VAL A 417 4.32 18.36 11.01
N SER A 418 3.96 19.53 11.53
CA SER A 418 3.20 19.68 12.77
C SER A 418 1.82 19.00 12.69
N LEU A 419 1.11 19.17 11.57
CA LEU A 419 -0.21 18.55 11.33
C LEU A 419 -0.12 17.04 11.16
N ASN A 420 1.07 16.49 10.90
CA ASN A 420 1.33 15.08 10.68
C ASN A 420 2.35 14.50 11.68
N ASN A 421 2.39 15.04 12.89
CA ASN A 421 3.35 14.66 13.93
C ASN A 421 3.35 13.14 14.24
N LEU A 422 2.19 12.49 14.26
CA LEU A 422 2.10 11.05 14.50
C LEU A 422 2.64 10.26 13.30
N ASP A 423 2.31 10.69 12.07
CA ASP A 423 2.83 10.06 10.85
C ASP A 423 4.37 10.19 10.76
N VAL A 424 4.94 11.30 11.23
CA VAL A 424 6.40 11.51 11.31
C VAL A 424 7.06 10.48 12.22
N GLU A 425 6.55 10.32 13.44
CA GLU A 425 7.09 9.35 14.38
C GLU A 425 6.84 7.90 13.92
N LEU A 426 5.68 7.60 13.34
CA LEU A 426 5.39 6.28 12.78
C LEU A 426 6.33 5.96 11.61
N TYR A 427 6.58 6.92 10.72
CA TYR A 427 7.47 6.74 9.58
C TYR A 427 8.91 6.49 10.05
N LYS A 428 9.40 7.24 11.04
CA LYS A 428 10.70 7.01 11.67
C LYS A 428 10.79 5.60 12.27
N TYR A 429 9.74 5.14 12.94
CA TYR A 429 9.68 3.77 13.46
C TYR A 429 9.74 2.73 12.32
N ALA A 430 8.99 2.96 11.23
CA ALA A 430 8.98 2.09 10.07
C ALA A 430 10.35 2.01 9.36
N GLN A 431 11.14 3.09 9.35
CA GLN A 431 12.53 3.06 8.88
C GLN A 431 13.39 2.09 9.71
N GLY A 432 13.16 2.01 11.03
CA GLY A 432 13.79 1.03 11.90
C GLY A 432 13.41 -0.41 11.55
N ILE A 433 12.12 -0.68 11.34
CA ILE A 433 11.63 -2.00 10.88
C ILE A 433 12.28 -2.37 9.55
N PHE A 434 12.27 -1.45 8.58
CA PHE A 434 12.82 -1.67 7.24
C PHE A 434 14.31 -2.01 7.29
N ALA A 435 15.10 -1.26 8.07
CA ALA A 435 16.52 -1.54 8.27
C ALA A 435 16.77 -2.92 8.91
N GLN A 436 15.91 -3.33 9.87
CA GLN A 436 15.99 -4.65 10.47
C GLN A 436 15.66 -5.76 9.48
N GLN A 437 14.62 -5.59 8.66
CA GLN A 437 14.24 -6.53 7.61
C GLN A 437 15.37 -6.70 6.59
N ARG A 438 16.01 -5.59 6.18
CA ARG A 438 17.18 -5.60 5.30
C ARG A 438 18.33 -6.43 5.88
N LYS A 439 18.68 -6.18 7.15
CA LYS A 439 19.75 -6.92 7.83
C LYS A 439 19.48 -8.42 7.87
N ARG A 440 18.23 -8.83 8.14
CA ARG A 440 17.83 -10.25 8.17
C ARG A 440 17.96 -10.93 6.81
N LEU A 441 17.59 -10.23 5.73
CA LEU A 441 17.74 -10.76 4.36
C LEU A 441 19.22 -10.95 4.00
N MET A 442 20.08 -9.98 4.35
CA MET A 442 21.52 -10.10 4.14
C MET A 442 22.15 -11.25 4.95
N GLN A 443 21.67 -11.48 6.18
CA GLN A 443 22.14 -12.61 6.99
C GLN A 443 21.75 -13.96 6.37
N LYS A 444 20.49 -14.10 5.92
CA LYS A 444 20.01 -15.32 5.24
C LYS A 444 20.77 -15.61 3.94
N SER A 445 21.13 -14.58 3.17
CA SER A 445 21.92 -14.79 1.96
C SER A 445 23.34 -15.27 2.27
N VAL A 446 24.00 -14.69 3.28
CA VAL A 446 25.35 -15.12 3.73
C VAL A 446 25.32 -16.55 4.30
N GLU A 447 24.29 -16.91 5.05
CA GLU A 447 24.11 -18.28 5.56
C GLU A 447 23.92 -19.28 4.41
N ALA A 448 23.09 -18.95 3.42
CA ALA A 448 22.88 -19.80 2.25
C ALA A 448 24.18 -19.97 1.44
N GLU A 449 24.96 -18.90 1.24
CA GLU A 449 26.27 -18.96 0.57
C GLU A 449 27.28 -19.84 1.34
N ARG A 450 27.34 -19.70 2.68
CA ARG A 450 28.19 -20.55 3.52
C ARG A 450 27.76 -22.00 3.45
N GLN A 451 26.46 -22.29 3.45
CA GLN A 451 25.94 -23.65 3.36
C GLN A 451 26.28 -24.27 2.00
N VAL A 452 26.15 -23.53 0.89
CA VAL A 452 26.58 -23.96 -0.45
C VAL A 452 28.10 -24.21 -0.50
N SER A 453 28.92 -23.34 0.10
CA SER A 453 30.38 -23.54 0.17
C SER A 453 30.79 -24.74 1.03
N THR A 454 30.01 -25.06 2.07
CA THR A 454 30.27 -26.23 2.92
C THR A 454 29.89 -27.53 2.18
N PHE A 455 28.77 -27.52 1.44
CA PHE A 455 28.38 -28.63 0.57
C PHE A 455 29.34 -28.84 -0.61
N SER A 456 29.87 -27.76 -1.20
CA SER A 456 30.89 -27.90 -2.26
C SER A 456 32.22 -28.43 -1.72
N SER A 457 32.59 -28.09 -0.47
CA SER A 457 33.76 -28.67 0.17
C SER A 457 33.58 -30.15 0.54
N SER A 458 32.35 -30.59 0.83
CA SER A 458 32.03 -31.98 1.16
C SER A 458 31.83 -32.90 -0.05
N TYR A 459 31.50 -32.35 -1.24
CA TYR A 459 31.44 -33.08 -2.51
C TYR A 459 32.73 -32.97 -3.34
N GLY A 460 33.77 -32.35 -2.78
CA GLY A 460 35.15 -32.49 -3.26
C GLY A 460 35.67 -33.89 -2.95
N ILE A 461 35.11 -34.92 -3.59
CA ILE A 461 35.86 -36.16 -3.81
C ILE A 461 37.06 -35.73 -4.63
N ASN A 462 38.20 -35.52 -3.96
CA ASN A 462 39.47 -35.17 -4.59
C ASN A 462 39.67 -36.11 -5.79
N LEU A 463 39.67 -35.58 -7.00
CA LEU A 463 39.86 -36.38 -8.22
C LEU A 463 41.15 -37.22 -8.12
N TRP A 464 42.13 -36.71 -7.35
CA TRP A 464 43.35 -37.40 -6.94
C TRP A 464 43.16 -38.64 -6.07
N THR A 465 42.22 -38.66 -5.11
CA THR A 465 41.97 -39.87 -4.29
C THR A 465 41.25 -40.95 -5.10
N VAL A 466 40.36 -40.59 -6.03
CA VAL A 466 39.71 -41.55 -6.93
C VAL A 466 40.70 -42.08 -7.97
N LEU A 467 41.54 -41.23 -8.56
CA LEU A 467 42.62 -41.64 -9.45
C LEU A 467 43.63 -42.53 -8.71
N SER A 468 43.98 -42.19 -7.47
CA SER A 468 44.89 -43.01 -6.65
C SER A 468 44.31 -44.37 -6.28
N LEU A 469 43.00 -44.47 -6.02
CA LEU A 469 42.34 -45.76 -5.80
C LEU A 469 42.23 -46.57 -7.09
N GLY A 470 41.93 -45.92 -8.22
CA GLY A 470 41.88 -46.59 -9.52
C GLY A 470 43.23 -47.17 -9.93
N ILE A 471 44.31 -46.42 -9.72
CA ILE A 471 45.68 -46.86 -10.02
C ILE A 471 46.11 -48.03 -9.11
N THR A 472 45.78 -47.99 -7.81
CA THR A 472 46.13 -49.10 -6.90
C THR A 472 45.36 -50.37 -7.24
N VAL A 473 44.06 -50.29 -7.56
CA VAL A 473 43.27 -51.44 -8.00
C VAL A 473 43.80 -51.99 -9.34
N PHE A 474 44.14 -51.12 -10.29
CA PHE A 474 44.72 -51.54 -11.56
C PHE A 474 46.07 -52.25 -11.38
N LEU A 475 46.97 -51.71 -10.55
CA LEU A 475 48.26 -52.35 -10.24
C LEU A 475 48.07 -53.71 -9.55
N LEU A 476 47.08 -53.85 -8.68
CA LEU A 476 46.74 -55.12 -8.01
C LEU A 476 46.26 -56.17 -9.03
N LEU A 477 45.43 -55.77 -9.99
CA LEU A 477 44.98 -56.65 -11.08
C LEU A 477 46.13 -57.07 -12.00
N VAL A 478 47.05 -56.15 -12.31
CA VAL A 478 48.25 -56.44 -13.09
C VAL A 478 49.17 -57.42 -12.34
N LEU A 479 49.39 -57.23 -11.04
CA LEU A 479 50.16 -58.15 -10.21
C LEU A 479 49.52 -59.54 -10.13
N LEU A 480 48.20 -59.62 -9.97
CA LEU A 480 47.46 -60.89 -10.00
C LEU A 480 47.58 -61.57 -11.37
N PHE A 481 47.50 -60.82 -12.46
CA PHE A 481 47.68 -61.36 -13.82
C PHE A 481 49.08 -61.92 -14.03
N PHE A 482 50.13 -61.20 -13.60
CA PHE A 482 51.51 -61.69 -13.65
C PHE A 482 51.71 -62.90 -12.74
N PHE A 483 51.11 -62.94 -11.55
CA PHE A 483 51.20 -64.07 -10.63
C PHE A 483 50.53 -65.34 -11.20
N VAL A 484 49.35 -65.19 -11.82
CA VAL A 484 48.64 -66.29 -12.50
C VAL A 484 49.42 -66.78 -13.73
N ASN A 485 50.02 -65.87 -14.51
CA ASN A 485 50.85 -66.26 -15.65
C ASN A 485 52.19 -66.89 -15.24
N ALA A 486 52.81 -66.43 -14.15
CA ALA A 486 54.01 -67.04 -13.58
C ALA A 486 53.70 -68.46 -13.07
N ARG A 487 52.57 -68.65 -12.35
CA ARG A 487 52.09 -69.99 -11.95
C ARG A 487 51.79 -70.88 -13.15
N ARG A 488 51.19 -70.37 -14.24
CA ARG A 488 50.95 -71.13 -15.48
C ARG A 488 52.24 -71.53 -16.20
N ARG A 489 53.32 -70.73 -16.12
CA ARG A 489 54.63 -71.08 -16.69
C ARG A 489 55.39 -72.11 -15.84
N ILE A 490 55.25 -72.06 -14.51
CA ILE A 490 55.86 -73.04 -13.58
C ILE A 490 55.16 -74.42 -13.68
N LEU A 491 53.86 -74.46 -14.01
CA LEU A 491 53.11 -75.70 -14.25
C LEU A 491 53.33 -76.33 -15.64
N LYS A 492 54.02 -75.64 -16.57
CA LYS A 492 54.37 -76.18 -17.90
C LYS A 492 55.82 -76.68 -18.02
N VAL A 493 56.57 -76.69 -16.91
CA VAL A 493 57.91 -77.28 -16.83
C VAL A 493 58.00 -78.17 -15.59
N LYS A 494 57.38 -79.36 -15.68
CA LYS A 494 57.79 -80.58 -14.99
C LYS A 494 57.04 -81.78 -15.57
N VAL A 495 57.82 -82.55 -16.36
CA VAL A 495 57.62 -83.89 -16.96
C VAL A 495 56.45 -84.04 -17.93
#